data_AF-A0ABD0SW34-F1
#
_entry.id   AF-A0ABD0SW34-F1
#
_cell.length_a   1.000
_cell.length_b   1.000
_cell.length_c   1.000
_cell.angle_alpha   90.00
_cell.angle_beta   90.00
_cell.angle_gamma   90.00
#
_symmetry.space_group_name_H-M   'P 1'
#
loop_
_entity.id
_entity.type
_entity.pdbx_description
1 polymer ?
#
loop_
_entity_poly.entity_id
_entity_poly.type
_entity_poly.pdbx_seq_one_letter_code
_entity_poly.pdbx_strand_id
1 'polypeptide(L)'
;MAMVHKTLVITAHSCMDQINATETDLEYLRHDPPYPEKASCIIKCLLEKVGIVKNNKYSKAGFTTAVTPLVFRNKKKLEHMKTVSDNCDKEINHHVVAPCELGNEIVTCIFKYAPELHFKG
;
A
#
# COMPACT_ATOMS: atom_id res chain seq x y z
N MET A 1 -11.32 3.55 -14.62
CA MET A 1 -10.90 3.52 -13.20
C MET A 1 -12.02 3.20 -12.21
N ALA A 2 -13.31 3.31 -12.57
CA ALA A 2 -14.44 3.00 -11.66
C ALA A 2 -14.48 1.54 -11.14
N MET A 3 -14.02 0.56 -11.93
CA MET A 3 -13.99 -0.85 -11.52
C MET A 3 -12.93 -1.11 -10.44
N VAL A 4 -11.74 -0.52 -10.59
CA VAL A 4 -10.63 -0.63 -9.63
C VAL A 4 -11.03 -0.05 -8.27
N HIS A 5 -11.70 1.11 -8.28
CA HIS A 5 -12.20 1.73 -7.05
C HIS A 5 -13.22 0.84 -6.32
N LYS A 6 -14.22 0.29 -7.02
CA LYS A 6 -15.22 -0.63 -6.42
C LYS A 6 -14.56 -1.88 -5.83
N THR A 7 -13.62 -2.49 -6.54
CA THR A 7 -12.89 -3.66 -6.05
C THR A 7 -12.05 -3.33 -4.81
N LEU A 8 -11.41 -2.17 -4.77
CA LEU A 8 -10.64 -1.72 -3.61
C LEU A 8 -11.54 -1.54 -2.37
N VAL A 9 -12.71 -0.91 -2.51
CA VAL A 9 -13.64 -0.72 -1.38
C VAL A 9 -14.15 -2.06 -0.84
N ILE A 10 -14.59 -2.98 -1.72
CA ILE A 10 -15.01 -4.32 -1.30
C ILE A 10 -13.89 -5.07 -0.57
N THR A 11 -12.66 -4.92 -1.08
CA THR A 11 -11.50 -5.56 -0.47
C THR A 11 -11.16 -4.93 0.89
N ALA A 12 -11.33 -3.62 1.04
CA ALA A 12 -11.11 -2.91 2.29
C ALA A 12 -12.10 -3.36 3.36
N HIS A 13 -13.40 -3.48 3.04
CA HIS A 13 -14.39 -4.02 3.98
C HIS A 13 -14.06 -5.46 4.39
N SER A 14 -13.68 -6.31 3.44
CA SER A 14 -13.22 -7.67 3.77
C SER A 14 -11.98 -7.69 4.68
N CYS A 15 -11.07 -6.73 4.54
CA CYS A 15 -9.92 -6.60 5.43
C CYS A 15 -10.32 -6.10 6.82
N MET A 16 -11.32 -5.23 6.92
CA MET A 16 -11.85 -4.77 8.20
C MET A 16 -12.49 -5.90 9.00
N ASP A 17 -13.29 -6.74 8.33
CA ASP A 17 -13.95 -7.90 8.94
C ASP A 17 -12.94 -8.86 9.58
N GLN A 18 -11.77 -9.05 8.95
CA GLN A 18 -10.73 -9.96 9.45
C GLN A 18 -10.08 -9.49 10.76
N ILE A 19 -10.12 -8.20 11.05
CA ILE A 19 -9.42 -7.59 12.19
C ILE A 19 -10.37 -6.90 13.17
N ASN A 20 -11.69 -7.05 12.99
CA ASN A 20 -12.71 -6.35 13.76
C ASN A 20 -12.49 -4.82 13.77
N ALA A 21 -12.24 -4.25 12.59
CA ALA A 21 -12.17 -2.80 12.39
C ALA A 21 -13.55 -2.21 12.06
N THR A 22 -13.69 -0.91 12.27
CA THR A 22 -14.91 -0.14 12.00
C THR A 22 -14.68 0.89 10.90
N GLU A 23 -15.75 1.44 10.33
CA GLU A 23 -15.64 2.51 9.31
C GLU A 23 -14.81 3.71 9.78
N THR A 24 -14.82 4.00 11.08
CA THR A 24 -13.97 5.04 11.68
C THR A 24 -12.47 4.76 11.52
N ASP A 25 -12.05 3.50 11.39
CA ASP A 25 -10.66 3.14 11.11
C ASP A 25 -10.27 3.52 9.67
N LEU A 26 -11.21 3.54 8.72
CA LEU A 26 -10.98 4.02 7.36
C LEU A 26 -10.85 5.54 7.27
N GLU A 27 -11.42 6.29 8.24
CA GLU A 27 -11.29 7.75 8.29
C GLU A 27 -9.82 8.18 8.40
N TYR A 28 -8.99 7.42 9.12
CA TYR A 28 -7.55 7.70 9.20
C TYR A 28 -6.84 7.62 7.85
N LEU A 29 -7.34 6.81 6.91
CA LEU A 29 -6.75 6.65 5.57
C LEU A 29 -6.95 7.88 4.67
N ARG A 30 -7.76 8.86 5.11
CA ARG A 30 -7.89 10.18 4.45
C ARG A 30 -6.73 11.14 4.78
N HIS A 31 -5.92 10.79 5.78
CA HIS A 31 -4.76 11.58 6.21
C HIS A 31 -3.45 10.91 5.74
N ASP A 32 -2.34 11.60 5.95
CA ASP A 32 -1.01 11.03 5.71
C ASP A 32 -0.61 10.08 6.86
N PRO A 33 0.21 9.05 6.59
CA PRO A 33 0.74 8.17 7.64
C PRO A 33 1.64 8.95 8.63
N PRO A 34 1.88 8.42 9.84
CA PRO A 34 1.55 7.07 10.30
C PRO A 34 0.09 6.91 10.73
N TYR A 35 -0.49 5.77 10.40
CA TYR A 35 -1.86 5.40 10.76
C TYR A 35 -1.92 4.63 12.08
N PRO A 36 -3.04 4.71 12.83
CA PRO A 36 -3.29 3.83 13.96
C PRO A 36 -3.24 2.36 13.58
N GLU A 37 -3.02 1.49 14.56
CA GLU A 37 -2.79 0.05 14.34
C GLU A 37 -3.81 -0.60 13.41
N LYS A 38 -5.11 -0.45 13.67
CA LYS A 38 -6.17 -1.04 12.85
C LYS A 38 -6.16 -0.54 11.41
N ALA A 39 -6.01 0.77 11.20
CA ALA A 39 -5.92 1.35 9.86
C ALA A 39 -4.68 0.83 9.10
N SER A 40 -3.54 0.70 9.80
CA SER A 40 -2.32 0.11 9.25
C SER A 40 -2.50 -1.38 8.92
N CYS A 41 -3.22 -2.14 9.75
CA CYS A 41 -3.59 -3.53 9.47
C CYS A 41 -4.46 -3.64 8.20
N ILE A 42 -5.44 -2.74 8.01
CA ILE A 42 -6.28 -2.70 6.79
C ILE A 42 -5.41 -2.49 5.55
N ILE A 43 -4.50 -1.51 5.60
CA ILE A 43 -3.54 -1.26 4.52
C ILE A 43 -2.72 -2.51 4.22
N LYS A 44 -2.13 -3.12 5.25
CA LYS A 44 -1.29 -4.31 5.07
C LYS A 44 -2.08 -5.46 4.43
N CYS A 45 -3.32 -5.70 4.86
CA CYS A 45 -4.22 -6.68 4.25
C CYS A 45 -4.51 -6.35 2.76
N LEU A 46 -4.79 -5.09 2.43
CA LEU A 46 -4.98 -4.67 1.04
C LEU A 46 -3.72 -4.94 0.20
N LEU A 47 -2.56 -4.59 0.72
CA LEU A 47 -1.27 -4.81 0.07
C LEU A 47 -0.96 -6.30 -0.12
N GLU A 48 -1.37 -7.17 0.80
CA GLU A 48 -1.30 -8.63 0.64
C GLU A 48 -2.20 -9.10 -0.51
N LYS A 49 -3.44 -8.61 -0.57
CA LYS A 49 -4.40 -9.00 -1.63
C LYS A 49 -3.91 -8.62 -3.03
N VAL A 50 -3.21 -7.50 -3.16
CA VAL A 50 -2.61 -7.05 -4.44
C VAL A 50 -1.17 -7.56 -4.65
N GLY A 51 -0.65 -8.36 -3.71
CA GLY A 51 0.64 -9.03 -3.81
C GLY A 51 1.86 -8.17 -3.52
N ILE A 52 1.67 -6.91 -3.07
CA ILE A 52 2.71 -5.97 -2.63
C ILE A 52 3.32 -6.42 -1.31
N VAL A 53 2.55 -7.10 -0.46
CA VAL A 53 3.07 -7.84 0.69
C VAL A 53 3.00 -9.34 0.40
N LYS A 54 4.10 -10.05 0.63
CA LYS A 54 4.18 -11.52 0.56
C LYS A 54 5.05 -12.03 1.68
N ASN A 55 4.62 -13.10 2.35
CA ASN A 55 5.34 -13.69 3.49
C ASN A 55 5.70 -12.64 4.56
N ASN A 56 4.76 -11.74 4.85
CA ASN A 56 4.94 -10.62 5.78
C ASN A 56 6.15 -9.71 5.47
N LYS A 57 6.45 -9.53 4.18
CA LYS A 57 7.52 -8.66 3.68
C LYS A 57 7.07 -7.86 2.47
N TYR A 58 7.71 -6.73 2.23
CA TYR A 58 7.52 -5.97 1.01
C TYR A 58 8.00 -6.79 -0.19
N SER A 59 7.18 -6.85 -1.24
CA SER A 59 7.42 -7.59 -2.47
C SER A 59 7.62 -6.60 -3.61
N LYS A 60 8.89 -6.30 -3.93
CA LYS A 60 9.27 -5.48 -5.10
C LYS A 60 8.59 -5.95 -6.39
N ALA A 61 8.60 -7.26 -6.63
CA ALA A 61 7.95 -7.86 -7.78
C ALA A 61 6.43 -7.61 -7.75
N GLY A 62 5.81 -7.78 -6.58
CA GLY A 62 4.39 -7.51 -6.35
C GLY A 62 3.99 -6.07 -6.62
N PHE A 63 4.75 -5.11 -6.07
CA PHE A 63 4.59 -3.69 -6.35
C PHE A 63 4.68 -3.40 -7.83
N THR A 64 5.74 -3.87 -8.49
CA THR A 64 5.93 -3.67 -9.94
C THR A 64 4.74 -4.22 -10.73
N THR A 65 4.27 -5.44 -10.41
CA THR A 65 3.09 -6.04 -11.05
C THR A 65 1.82 -5.23 -10.82
N ALA A 66 1.60 -4.73 -9.59
CA ALA A 66 0.41 -3.97 -9.24
C ALA A 66 0.35 -2.59 -9.93
N VAL A 67 1.48 -1.88 -10.02
CA VAL A 67 1.52 -0.51 -10.57
C VAL A 67 1.67 -0.46 -12.10
N THR A 68 2.28 -1.47 -12.72
CA THR A 68 2.56 -1.48 -14.17
C THR A 68 1.31 -1.19 -15.02
N PRO A 69 0.14 -1.86 -14.81
CA PRO A 69 -1.06 -1.58 -15.59
C PRO A 69 -1.56 -0.13 -15.49
N LEU A 70 -1.21 0.59 -14.43
CA LEU A 70 -1.61 1.97 -14.20
C LEU A 70 -0.72 2.98 -14.95
N VAL A 71 0.56 2.62 -15.16
CA VAL A 71 1.57 3.56 -15.68
C VAL A 71 2.25 3.12 -16.97
N PHE A 72 1.99 1.92 -17.50
CA PHE A 72 2.73 1.36 -18.66
C PHE A 72 2.70 2.24 -19.92
N ARG A 73 1.65 3.06 -20.09
CA ARG A 73 1.53 4.00 -21.22
C ARG A 73 2.43 5.24 -21.08
N ASN A 74 3.03 5.46 -19.91
CA ASN A 74 3.93 6.58 -19.64
C ASN A 74 5.28 6.05 -19.14
N LYS A 75 6.27 6.00 -20.04
CA LYS A 75 7.62 5.48 -19.75
C LYS A 75 8.25 6.15 -18.53
N LYS A 76 8.14 7.48 -18.41
CA LYS A 76 8.68 8.24 -17.28
C LYS A 76 8.05 7.81 -15.95
N LYS A 77 6.72 7.64 -15.92
CA LYS A 77 6.03 7.13 -14.72
C LYS A 77 6.40 5.68 -14.42
N LEU A 78 6.52 4.83 -15.44
CA LEU A 78 6.95 3.44 -15.26
C LEU A 78 8.36 3.34 -14.67
N GLU A 79 9.31 4.11 -15.20
CA GLU A 79 10.68 4.20 -14.66
C GLU A 79 10.69 4.76 -13.24
N HIS A 80 9.91 5.81 -12.99
CA HIS A 80 9.78 6.36 -11.64
C HIS A 80 9.25 5.34 -10.64
N MET A 81 8.20 4.58 -10.99
CA MET A 81 7.66 3.52 -10.13
C MET A 81 8.66 2.38 -9.88
N LYS A 82 9.54 2.07 -10.84
CA LYS A 82 10.63 1.11 -10.60
C LYS A 82 11.60 1.62 -9.54
N THR A 83 12.00 2.90 -9.62
CA THR A 83 12.86 3.53 -8.61
C THR A 83 12.22 3.54 -7.23
N VAL A 84 10.92 3.85 -7.13
CA VAL A 84 10.16 3.76 -5.87
C VAL A 84 10.22 2.35 -5.31
N SER A 85 10.00 1.34 -6.16
CA SER A 85 10.03 -0.06 -5.75
C SER A 85 11.41 -0.48 -5.23
N ASP A 86 12.48 -0.05 -5.89
CA ASP A 86 13.86 -0.35 -5.50
C ASP A 86 14.25 0.30 -4.18
N ASN A 87 13.84 1.56 -3.97
CA ASN A 87 14.16 2.26 -2.73
C ASN A 87 13.38 1.69 -1.55
N CYS A 88 12.09 1.37 -1.72
CA CYS A 88 11.31 0.76 -0.65
C CYS A 88 11.73 -0.66 -0.30
N ASP A 89 12.20 -1.45 -1.27
CA ASP A 89 12.78 -2.76 -0.97
C ASP A 89 13.99 -2.64 -0.02
N LYS A 90 14.88 -1.68 -0.28
CA LYS A 90 16.06 -1.40 0.57
C LYS A 90 15.68 -0.88 1.95
N GLU A 91 14.68 0.00 2.02
CA GLU A 91 14.27 0.66 3.28
C GLU A 91 13.36 -0.20 4.16
N ILE A 92 12.70 -1.24 3.66
CA ILE A 92 11.70 -1.97 4.46
C ILE A 92 12.19 -3.37 4.82
N ASN A 93 12.87 -4.05 3.90
CA ASN A 93 13.20 -5.47 4.10
C ASN A 93 14.46 -5.72 4.97
N HIS A 94 14.94 -4.73 5.73
CA HIS A 94 16.14 -4.84 6.55
C HIS A 94 15.88 -5.23 8.02
N HIS A 95 14.62 -5.29 8.46
CA HIS A 95 14.24 -5.72 9.81
C HIS A 95 12.92 -6.49 9.81
N VAL A 96 12.59 -7.09 10.96
CA VAL A 96 11.29 -7.71 11.20
C VAL A 96 10.41 -6.69 11.87
N VAL A 97 9.29 -6.37 11.25
CA VAL A 97 8.28 -5.43 11.75
C VAL A 97 7.08 -6.19 12.29
N ALA A 98 6.35 -5.62 13.26
CA ALA A 98 5.07 -6.19 13.65
C ALA A 98 4.14 -6.23 12.42
N PRO A 99 3.29 -7.27 12.27
CA PRO A 99 2.55 -7.51 11.03
C PRO A 99 1.74 -6.32 10.51
N CYS A 100 1.14 -5.51 11.40
CA CYS A 100 0.37 -4.34 10.99
C CYS A 100 1.23 -3.10 10.73
N GLU A 101 2.33 -2.92 11.44
CA GLU A 101 3.26 -1.79 11.25
C GLU A 101 3.88 -1.78 9.85
N LEU A 102 4.04 -2.96 9.23
CA LEU A 102 4.48 -3.08 7.85
C LEU A 102 3.61 -2.28 6.87
N GLY A 103 2.31 -2.12 7.14
CA GLY A 103 1.41 -1.27 6.34
C GLY A 103 1.86 0.19 6.33
N ASN A 104 2.16 0.75 7.50
CA ASN A 104 2.69 2.10 7.67
C ASN A 104 4.06 2.27 7.01
N GLU A 105 4.98 1.32 7.18
CA GLU A 105 6.31 1.41 6.57
C GLU A 105 6.23 1.45 5.05
N ILE A 106 5.41 0.59 4.45
CA ILE A 106 5.24 0.53 3.00
C ILE A 106 4.64 1.83 2.47
N VAL A 107 3.52 2.30 3.05
CA VAL A 107 2.87 3.52 2.54
C VAL A 107 3.76 4.74 2.77
N THR A 108 4.40 4.87 3.92
CA THR A 108 5.34 5.96 4.21
C THR A 108 6.49 5.98 3.20
N CYS A 109 7.07 4.83 2.88
CA CYS A 109 8.13 4.76 1.89
C CYS A 109 7.64 5.14 0.48
N ILE A 110 6.50 4.61 0.05
CA ILE A 110 5.93 4.95 -1.26
C ILE A 110 5.68 6.46 -1.33
N PHE A 111 5.11 7.05 -0.29
CA PHE A 111 4.80 8.48 -0.22
C PHE A 111 6.04 9.37 -0.18
N LYS A 112 7.14 8.89 0.38
CA LYS A 112 8.44 9.57 0.35
C LYS A 112 9.03 9.62 -1.06
N TYR A 113 8.91 8.54 -1.84
CA TYR A 113 9.51 8.45 -3.19
C TYR A 113 8.56 8.78 -4.33
N ALA A 114 7.25 8.79 -4.09
CA ALA A 114 6.18 9.12 -5.04
C ALA A 114 5.12 10.00 -4.36
N PRO A 115 5.44 11.25 -4.01
CA PRO A 115 4.54 12.15 -3.31
C PRO A 115 3.27 12.48 -4.12
N GLU A 116 3.28 12.27 -5.44
CA GLU A 116 2.08 12.39 -6.28
C GLU A 116 1.03 11.31 -6.01
N LEU A 117 1.38 10.25 -5.27
CA LEU A 117 0.46 9.19 -4.84
C LEU A 117 -0.18 9.46 -3.48
N HIS A 118 0.18 10.57 -2.81
CA HIS A 118 -0.54 11.02 -1.63
C HIS A 118 -2.02 11.17 -2.00
N PHE A 119 -2.89 10.55 -1.21
CA PHE A 119 -4.33 10.75 -1.35
C PHE A 119 -4.68 12.15 -0.85
N LYS A 120 -4.48 13.15 -1.70
CA LYS A 120 -5.02 14.50 -1.46
C LYS A 120 -6.50 14.46 -1.82
N GLY A 121 -7.33 14.26 -0.80
CA GLY A 121 -8.78 14.46 -0.88
C GLY A 121 -9.13 15.89 -1.26
#